data_AF-A0A453BZE3-F1
#
_entry.id   AF-A0A453BZE3-F1
#
_cell.length_a   1.000
_cell.length_b   1.000
_cell.length_c   1.000
_cell.angle_alpha   90.00
_cell.angle_beta   90.00
_cell.angle_gamma   90.00
#
_symmetry.space_group_name_H-M   'P 1'
#
loop_
_entity.id
_entity.type
_entity.pdbx_description
1 polymer ?
#
loop_
_entity_poly.entity_id
_entity_poly.type
_entity_poly.pdbx_seq_one_letter_code
_entity_poly.pdbx_strand_id
1 'polypeptide(L)'
;DAERGNHPTIVKVLWDNSKSKAGEEFPHLVYLSREKSPRHRHNFKAGAMNVLTRVSAVMTNAPIMLNVDCDMFANNPQVALHAMCLLLGFDDEIHSGFVQAPQKFYGGLKDDPFGNQMQVITKKIGGGLAGIQGMFYGGTGCFHRRKVIYGVPPPDTVKHEMKGFTILQGAAGQVWELKGVDRII
;
A
#
# COMPACT_ATOMS: atom_id res chain seq x y z
N ASP A 1 -8.17 31.15 4.44
CA ASP A 1 -7.33 30.40 5.40
C ASP A 1 -8.13 29.30 6.07
N ALA A 2 -7.56 28.09 6.17
CA ALA A 2 -8.20 26.96 6.83
C ALA A 2 -7.46 26.65 8.13
N GLU A 3 -8.15 26.68 9.28
CA GLU A 3 -7.54 26.35 10.57
C GLU A 3 -7.27 24.84 10.67
N ARG A 4 -6.07 24.44 11.12
CA ARG A 4 -5.62 23.03 11.15
C ARG A 4 -6.59 22.06 11.86
N GLY A 5 -7.31 22.54 12.87
CA GLY A 5 -8.23 21.73 13.69
C GLY A 5 -9.71 21.95 13.41
N ASN A 6 -10.05 22.94 12.58
CA ASN A 6 -11.42 23.36 12.36
C ASN A 6 -11.58 23.89 10.94
N HIS A 7 -11.88 23.00 9.99
CA HIS A 7 -12.02 23.37 8.59
C HIS A 7 -12.95 22.39 7.86
N PRO A 8 -13.68 22.86 6.83
CA PRO A 8 -14.50 21.99 6.00
C PRO A 8 -13.63 21.05 5.16
N THR A 9 -14.26 20.06 4.52
CA THR A 9 -13.60 19.18 3.55
C THR A 9 -13.09 20.00 2.36
N ILE A 10 -11.87 19.70 1.90
CA ILE A 10 -11.25 20.32 0.72
C ILE A 10 -10.87 19.20 -0.25
N VAL A 11 -11.40 19.26 -1.48
CA VAL A 11 -11.03 18.37 -2.58
C VAL A 11 -10.55 19.24 -3.74
N LYS A 12 -9.35 19.00 -4.24
CA LYS A 12 -8.80 19.72 -5.39
C LYS A 12 -8.15 18.74 -6.36
N VAL A 13 -8.56 18.76 -7.62
CA VAL A 13 -7.83 18.09 -8.69
C VAL A 13 -6.66 18.99 -9.06
N LEU A 14 -5.45 18.56 -8.72
CA LEU A 14 -4.21 19.30 -8.99
C LEU A 14 -3.72 19.05 -10.42
N TRP A 15 -3.97 17.85 -10.94
CA TRP A 15 -3.61 17.47 -12.29
C TRP A 15 -4.65 16.51 -12.89
N ASP A 16 -5.08 16.81 -14.11
CA ASP A 16 -5.87 15.91 -14.96
C ASP A 16 -5.34 15.89 -16.40
N ASN A 17 -5.68 14.85 -17.17
CA ASN A 17 -5.23 14.71 -18.56
C ASN A 17 -6.12 15.46 -19.56
N SER A 18 -6.98 16.39 -19.12
CA SER A 18 -7.92 17.10 -20.00
C SER A 18 -7.23 17.96 -21.08
N LYS A 19 -5.94 18.28 -20.87
CA LYS A 19 -5.13 19.13 -21.77
C LYS A 19 -3.82 18.46 -22.23
N SER A 20 -3.62 17.19 -21.89
CA SER A 20 -2.38 16.47 -22.21
C SER A 20 -2.36 16.04 -23.67
N LYS A 21 -1.19 16.09 -24.32
CA LYS A 21 -0.98 15.49 -25.64
C LYS A 21 -0.84 13.97 -25.48
N ALA A 22 -1.20 13.22 -26.52
CA ALA A 22 -1.01 11.77 -26.54
C ALA A 22 0.46 11.42 -26.28
N GLY A 23 0.71 10.62 -25.24
CA GLY A 23 2.06 10.23 -24.80
C GLY A 23 2.66 11.06 -23.66
N GLU A 24 1.99 12.14 -23.22
CA GLU A 24 2.39 12.99 -22.08
C GLU A 24 1.37 12.90 -20.92
N GLU A 25 0.59 11.82 -20.87
CA GLU A 25 -0.44 11.63 -19.85
C GLU A 25 0.18 11.23 -18.51
N PHE A 26 -0.06 12.05 -17.49
CA PHE A 26 0.31 11.74 -16.11
C PHE A 26 -0.90 11.19 -15.37
N PRO A 27 -0.71 10.33 -14.34
CA PRO A 27 -1.81 9.94 -13.47
C PRO A 27 -2.49 11.15 -12.84
N HIS A 28 -3.82 11.10 -12.69
CA HIS A 28 -4.57 12.15 -12.02
C HIS A 28 -4.06 12.37 -10.60
N LEU A 29 -3.79 13.63 -10.24
CA LEU A 29 -3.34 14.02 -8.91
C LEU A 29 -4.47 14.76 -8.20
N VAL A 30 -4.96 14.17 -7.11
CA VAL A 30 -6.05 14.73 -6.31
C VAL A 30 -5.57 15.01 -4.91
N TYR A 31 -5.67 16.27 -4.49
CA TYR A 31 -5.49 16.68 -3.11
C TYR A 31 -6.80 16.55 -2.35
N LEU A 32 -6.73 15.92 -1.18
CA LEU A 32 -7.85 15.72 -0.28
C LEU A 32 -7.45 16.10 1.14
N SER A 33 -8.22 16.99 1.74
CA SER A 33 -8.20 17.26 3.17
C SER A 33 -9.60 16.99 3.72
N ARG A 34 -9.72 15.98 4.59
CA ARG A 34 -10.99 15.68 5.27
C ARG A 34 -11.38 16.83 6.19
N GLU A 35 -12.67 17.02 6.41
CA GLU A 35 -13.15 17.92 7.46
C GLU A 35 -12.51 17.61 8.82
N LYS A 36 -12.22 18.68 9.57
CA LYS A 36 -11.83 18.59 10.97
C LYS A 36 -12.68 19.53 11.80
N SER A 37 -13.06 19.07 12.99
CA SER A 37 -13.80 19.83 13.98
C SER A 37 -13.28 19.48 15.37
N PRO A 38 -13.15 20.45 16.29
CA PRO A 38 -12.75 20.19 17.68
C PRO A 38 -13.68 19.23 18.42
N ARG A 39 -14.92 19.06 17.93
CA ARG A 39 -15.95 18.21 18.55
C ARG A 39 -15.81 16.73 18.20
N HIS A 40 -15.02 16.39 17.18
CA HIS A 40 -14.96 15.02 16.65
C HIS A 40 -13.53 14.49 16.64
N ARG A 41 -13.33 13.29 17.21
CA ARG A 41 -12.06 12.58 17.10
C ARG A 41 -11.83 12.16 15.65
N HIS A 42 -10.64 12.45 15.14
CA HIS A 42 -10.33 12.27 13.72
C HIS A 42 -9.48 11.02 13.42
N ASN A 43 -9.15 10.20 14.43
CA ASN A 43 -8.47 8.90 14.29
C ASN A 43 -7.17 8.93 13.44
N PHE A 44 -6.42 10.03 13.54
CA PHE A 44 -5.12 10.25 12.88
C PHE A 44 -5.03 9.69 11.44
N LYS A 45 -4.05 8.80 11.18
CA LYS A 45 -3.76 8.16 9.90
C LYS A 45 -4.87 7.21 9.47
N ALA A 46 -5.39 6.39 10.38
CA ALA A 46 -6.47 5.45 10.08
C ALA A 46 -7.73 6.17 9.57
N GLY A 47 -8.14 7.24 10.24
CA GLY A 47 -9.25 8.07 9.77
C GLY A 47 -8.97 8.75 8.42
N ALA A 48 -7.70 8.97 8.07
CA ALA A 48 -7.33 9.68 6.83
C ALA A 48 -7.45 8.71 5.67
N MET A 49 -6.89 7.52 5.86
CA MET A 49 -7.01 6.41 4.93
C MET A 49 -8.46 6.02 4.71
N ASN A 50 -9.29 5.94 5.76
CA ASN A 50 -10.73 5.63 5.60
C ASN A 50 -11.47 6.66 4.74
N VAL A 51 -11.21 7.95 4.92
CA VAL A 51 -11.81 9.00 4.08
C VAL A 51 -11.29 8.87 2.64
N LEU A 52 -9.98 8.65 2.45
CA LEU A 52 -9.39 8.46 1.13
C LEU A 52 -9.97 7.23 0.40
N THR A 53 -10.19 6.11 1.10
CA THR A 53 -10.84 4.92 0.55
C THR A 53 -12.26 5.25 0.06
N ARG A 54 -13.04 6.03 0.83
CA ARG A 54 -14.40 6.42 0.46
C ARG A 54 -14.42 7.39 -0.74
N VAL A 55 -13.57 8.41 -0.71
CA VAL A 55 -13.50 9.41 -1.80
C VAL A 55 -13.02 8.75 -3.10
N SER A 56 -11.97 7.93 -3.05
CA SER A 56 -11.48 7.21 -4.24
C SER A 56 -12.52 6.24 -4.83
N ALA A 57 -13.43 5.69 -4.01
CA ALA A 57 -14.51 4.84 -4.49
C ALA A 57 -15.45 5.59 -5.46
N VAL A 58 -15.73 6.85 -5.15
CA VAL A 58 -16.60 7.71 -5.97
C VAL A 58 -15.86 8.26 -7.17
N MET A 59 -14.57 8.62 -7.01
CA MET A 59 -13.81 9.28 -8.07
C MET A 59 -13.32 8.32 -9.17
N THR A 60 -12.72 7.20 -8.79
CA THR A 60 -12.09 6.27 -9.76
C THR A 60 -12.54 4.82 -9.58
N ASN A 61 -13.07 4.48 -8.41
CA ASN A 61 -13.50 3.13 -8.04
C ASN A 61 -12.44 2.04 -8.29
N ALA A 62 -11.16 2.37 -8.16
CA ALA A 62 -10.08 1.42 -8.44
C ALA A 62 -10.16 0.19 -7.52
N PRO A 63 -10.04 -1.04 -8.06
CA PRO A 63 -10.22 -2.29 -7.28
C PRO A 63 -9.04 -2.57 -6.34
N ILE A 64 -7.87 -2.01 -6.63
CA ILE A 64 -6.64 -2.16 -5.84
C ILE A 64 -6.17 -0.77 -5.39
N MET A 65 -5.74 -0.67 -4.15
CA MET A 65 -5.27 0.56 -3.52
C MET A 65 -3.88 0.35 -2.91
N LEU A 66 -2.95 1.26 -3.20
CA LEU A 66 -1.63 1.29 -2.57
C LEU A 66 -1.60 2.40 -1.53
N ASN A 67 -1.18 2.08 -0.30
CA ASN A 67 -0.85 3.09 0.70
C ASN A 67 0.66 3.25 0.84
N VAL A 68 1.14 4.50 0.88
CA VAL A 68 2.56 4.84 1.01
C VAL A 68 2.69 6.03 1.96
N ASP A 69 3.66 5.95 2.86
CA ASP A 69 4.02 7.05 3.76
C ASP A 69 4.89 8.11 3.07
N CYS A 70 4.91 9.32 3.62
CA CYS A 70 5.60 10.46 3.01
C CYS A 70 7.13 10.33 3.00
N ASP A 71 7.67 9.47 3.85
CA ASP A 71 9.09 9.12 3.93
C ASP A 71 9.44 7.91 3.06
N MET A 72 8.46 7.30 2.37
CA MET A 72 8.64 6.12 1.52
C MET A 72 8.45 6.46 0.04
N PHE A 73 9.25 5.84 -0.82
CA PHE A 73 9.09 5.94 -2.28
C PHE A 73 9.30 4.61 -2.99
N ALA A 74 8.81 4.50 -4.22
CA ALA A 74 9.02 3.34 -5.07
C ALA A 74 10.43 3.34 -5.66
N ASN A 75 11.28 2.42 -5.18
CA ASN A 75 12.63 2.25 -5.71
C ASN A 75 12.66 1.39 -6.98
N ASN A 76 11.66 0.50 -7.16
CA ASN A 76 11.50 -0.27 -8.38
C ASN A 76 10.25 0.21 -9.15
N PRO A 77 10.39 0.72 -10.39
CA PRO A 77 9.23 1.13 -11.19
C PRO A 77 8.28 -0.03 -11.51
N GLN A 78 8.74 -1.28 -11.45
CA GLN A 78 7.92 -2.47 -11.70
C GLN A 78 7.17 -2.97 -10.45
N VAL A 79 7.27 -2.29 -9.30
CA VAL A 79 6.63 -2.75 -8.05
C VAL A 79 5.11 -2.94 -8.19
N ALA A 80 4.45 -2.04 -8.94
CA ALA A 80 3.03 -2.16 -9.22
C ALA A 80 2.73 -3.39 -10.08
N LEU A 81 3.53 -3.64 -11.12
CA LEU A 81 3.39 -4.81 -11.99
C LEU A 81 3.55 -6.11 -11.19
N HIS A 82 4.55 -6.20 -10.32
CA HIS A 82 4.77 -7.39 -9.49
C HIS A 82 3.63 -7.62 -8.50
N ALA A 83 3.11 -6.54 -7.89
CA ALA A 83 1.93 -6.63 -7.04
C ALA A 83 0.70 -7.10 -7.83
N MET A 84 0.52 -6.64 -9.08
CA MET A 84 -0.55 -7.13 -9.94
C MET A 84 -0.37 -8.60 -10.30
N CYS A 85 0.84 -9.08 -10.59
CA CYS A 85 1.08 -10.51 -10.84
C CYS A 85 0.66 -11.37 -9.64
N LEU A 86 0.90 -10.90 -8.41
CA LEU A 86 0.48 -11.61 -7.20
C LEU A 86 -1.02 -11.46 -6.91
N LEU A 87 -1.63 -10.31 -7.18
CA LEU A 87 -3.06 -10.12 -6.92
C LEU A 87 -3.93 -10.75 -8.03
N LEU A 88 -3.52 -10.67 -9.29
CA LEU A 88 -4.32 -11.10 -10.43
C LEU A 88 -3.89 -12.46 -10.99
N GLY A 89 -2.71 -12.97 -10.61
CA GLY A 89 -2.18 -14.24 -11.12
C GLY A 89 -2.68 -15.48 -10.39
N PHE A 90 -3.46 -15.34 -9.32
CA PHE A 90 -4.17 -16.47 -8.71
C PHE A 90 -5.55 -16.62 -9.38
N ASP A 91 -5.92 -17.85 -9.70
CA ASP A 91 -7.22 -18.17 -10.31
C ASP A 91 -8.39 -17.73 -9.41
N ASP A 92 -8.17 -17.67 -8.08
CA ASP A 92 -9.17 -17.24 -7.11
C ASP A 92 -8.71 -16.01 -6.29
N GLU A 93 -9.55 -14.96 -6.26
CA GLU A 93 -9.35 -13.76 -5.43
C GLU A 93 -9.26 -14.08 -3.92
N ILE A 94 -9.68 -15.28 -3.53
CA ILE A 94 -9.75 -15.82 -2.16
C ILE A 94 -8.35 -15.94 -1.54
N HIS A 95 -7.32 -16.17 -2.35
CA HIS A 95 -5.99 -16.50 -1.85
C HIS A 95 -5.11 -15.28 -1.54
N SER A 96 -5.53 -14.07 -1.92
CA SER A 96 -4.72 -12.87 -1.67
C SER A 96 -5.58 -11.64 -1.42
N GLY A 97 -5.66 -11.22 -0.15
CA GLY A 97 -6.37 -10.00 0.23
C GLY A 97 -5.54 -8.72 0.04
N PHE A 98 -4.22 -8.83 0.20
CA PHE A 98 -3.27 -7.75 -0.01
C PHE A 98 -1.87 -8.29 -0.29
N VAL A 99 -1.00 -7.44 -0.85
CA VAL A 99 0.43 -7.70 -1.06
C VAL A 99 1.23 -6.65 -0.31
N GLN A 100 2.03 -7.09 0.66
CA GLN A 100 2.94 -6.23 1.42
C GLN A 100 4.30 -6.19 0.74
N ALA A 101 4.75 -5.01 0.31
CA ALA A 101 6.11 -4.83 -0.16
C ALA A 101 7.09 -4.79 1.04
N PRO A 102 8.29 -5.37 0.91
CA PRO A 102 9.37 -5.21 1.88
C PRO A 102 9.69 -3.72 2.10
N GLN A 103 9.67 -3.29 3.37
CA GLN A 103 10.13 -1.96 3.77
C GLN A 103 11.64 -2.01 3.99
N LYS A 104 12.38 -1.10 3.34
CA LYS A 104 13.82 -0.96 3.53
C LYS A 104 14.18 0.51 3.72
N PHE A 105 15.00 0.80 4.71
CA PHE A 105 15.48 2.15 4.93
C PHE A 105 16.82 2.37 4.25
N TYR A 106 17.06 3.57 3.74
CA TYR A 106 18.34 3.96 3.16
C TYR A 106 19.10 4.91 4.09
N GLY A 107 20.43 4.93 3.96
CA GLY A 107 21.28 5.79 4.78
C GLY A 107 21.55 5.27 6.20
N GLY A 108 21.24 4.00 6.48
CA GLY A 108 21.55 3.35 7.75
C GLY A 108 23.06 3.13 7.95
N LEU A 109 23.47 3.03 9.21
CA LEU A 109 24.85 2.72 9.60
C LEU A 109 25.22 1.30 9.15
N LYS A 110 26.49 1.08 8.76
CA LYS A 110 26.97 -0.22 8.26
C LYS A 110 26.85 -1.34 9.30
N ASP A 111 27.12 -0.99 10.55
CA ASP A 111 27.05 -1.85 11.73
C ASP A 111 25.64 -1.91 12.35
N ASP A 112 24.73 -1.01 11.95
CA ASP A 112 23.33 -0.92 12.39
C ASP A 112 23.09 -1.34 13.85
N PRO A 113 23.77 -0.69 14.82
CA PRO A 113 23.73 -1.13 16.23
C PRO A 113 22.32 -1.03 16.83
N PHE A 114 21.44 -0.24 16.22
CA PHE A 114 20.05 -0.05 16.65
C PHE A 114 19.05 -0.94 15.89
N GLY A 115 19.49 -1.65 14.85
CA GLY A 115 18.61 -2.51 14.04
C GLY A 115 17.60 -1.74 13.18
N ASN A 116 17.87 -0.46 12.87
CA ASN A 116 16.95 0.43 12.16
C ASN A 116 16.67 -0.03 10.73
N GLN A 117 17.59 -0.78 10.11
CA GLN A 117 17.37 -1.31 8.77
C GLN A 117 16.36 -2.46 8.74
N MET A 118 15.95 -2.99 9.90
CA MET A 118 14.93 -4.04 10.05
C MET A 118 15.24 -5.31 9.24
N GLN A 119 16.51 -5.58 8.95
CA GLN A 119 16.96 -6.64 8.04
C GLN A 119 16.48 -8.03 8.49
N VAL A 120 16.48 -8.29 9.81
CA VAL A 120 16.05 -9.58 10.38
C VAL A 120 14.56 -9.80 10.15
N ILE A 121 13.74 -8.80 10.46
CA ILE A 121 12.29 -8.88 10.28
C ILE A 121 11.96 -9.08 8.80
N THR A 122 12.57 -8.29 7.92
CA THR A 122 12.26 -8.34 6.50
C THR A 122 12.77 -9.63 5.82
N LYS A 123 14.01 -10.08 6.11
CA LYS A 123 14.64 -11.21 5.39
C LYS A 123 14.42 -12.58 6.04
N LYS A 124 14.35 -12.65 7.36
CA LYS A 124 14.27 -13.93 8.09
C LYS A 124 12.84 -14.23 8.50
N ILE A 125 12.26 -13.37 9.34
CA ILE A 125 10.91 -13.54 9.84
C ILE A 125 9.91 -13.42 8.68
N GLY A 126 10.13 -12.45 7.79
CA GLY A 126 9.25 -12.16 6.67
C GLY A 126 9.09 -13.33 5.70
N GLY A 127 10.20 -13.97 5.33
CA GLY A 127 10.17 -15.16 4.49
C GLY A 127 9.49 -16.35 5.17
N GLY A 128 9.67 -16.52 6.49
CA GLY A 128 9.00 -17.57 7.25
C GLY A 128 7.48 -17.39 7.31
N LEU A 129 7.01 -16.19 7.68
CA LEU A 129 5.58 -15.87 7.74
C LEU A 129 4.90 -15.95 6.37
N ALA A 130 5.62 -15.55 5.32
CA ALA A 130 5.14 -15.67 3.94
C ALA A 130 4.84 -17.12 3.55
N GLY A 131 5.55 -18.11 4.11
CA GLY A 131 5.30 -19.53 3.87
C GLY A 131 4.12 -20.13 4.64
N ILE A 132 3.55 -19.41 5.61
CA ILE A 132 2.41 -19.89 6.41
C ILE A 132 1.11 -19.29 5.91
N GLN A 133 0.97 -17.95 6.00
CA GLN A 133 -0.27 -17.25 5.65
C GLN A 133 -0.01 -15.87 5.00
N GLY A 134 1.25 -15.50 4.80
CA GLY A 134 1.61 -14.17 4.32
C GLY A 134 2.07 -13.25 5.44
N MET A 135 2.60 -12.09 5.03
CA MET A 135 3.01 -11.05 5.96
C MET A 135 1.82 -10.24 6.47
N PHE A 136 1.88 -9.82 7.73
CA PHE A 136 0.94 -8.86 8.27
C PHE A 136 1.13 -7.47 7.65
N TYR A 137 0.11 -6.63 7.75
CA TYR A 137 0.16 -5.25 7.26
C TYR A 137 1.13 -4.39 8.09
N GLY A 138 2.15 -3.85 7.42
CA GLY A 138 3.23 -3.07 8.05
C GLY A 138 3.00 -1.56 8.08
N GLY A 139 1.81 -1.06 7.75
CA GLY A 139 1.48 0.37 7.84
C GLY A 139 1.82 1.23 6.61
N THR A 140 2.66 0.75 5.70
CA THR A 140 3.04 1.41 4.44
C THR A 140 3.45 0.37 3.40
N GLY A 141 3.36 0.74 2.12
CA GLY A 141 3.85 -0.08 1.02
C GLY A 141 3.02 -1.31 0.73
N CYS A 142 1.70 -1.23 0.91
CA CYS A 142 0.82 -2.38 0.78
C CYS A 142 -0.28 -2.15 -0.25
N PHE A 143 -0.40 -3.09 -1.18
CA PHE A 143 -1.45 -3.13 -2.19
C PHE A 143 -2.63 -3.92 -1.66
N HIS A 144 -3.75 -3.26 -1.41
CA HIS A 144 -4.96 -3.85 -0.84
C HIS A 144 -6.04 -4.01 -1.91
N ARG A 145 -6.78 -5.12 -1.85
CA ARG A 145 -8.07 -5.20 -2.53
C ARG A 145 -9.10 -4.33 -1.82
N ARG A 146 -9.82 -3.51 -2.58
CA ARG A 146 -10.91 -2.67 -2.06
C ARG A 146 -12.00 -3.50 -1.37
N LYS A 147 -12.37 -4.64 -1.96
CA LYS A 147 -13.38 -5.56 -1.41
C LYS A 147 -13.02 -6.01 0.02
N VAL A 148 -11.74 -6.30 0.26
CA VAL A 148 -11.25 -6.73 1.59
C VAL A 148 -11.31 -5.59 2.60
N ILE A 149 -10.96 -4.36 2.20
CA ILE A 149 -11.10 -3.17 3.06
C ILE A 149 -12.56 -2.91 3.44
N TYR A 150 -13.51 -3.26 2.57
CA TYR A 150 -14.95 -3.17 2.86
C TYR A 150 -15.52 -4.38 3.62
N GLY A 151 -14.69 -5.37 3.96
CA GLY A 151 -15.13 -6.56 4.67
C GLY A 151 -16.00 -7.50 3.84
N VAL A 152 -15.93 -7.42 2.50
CA VAL A 152 -16.62 -8.36 1.63
C VAL A 152 -15.92 -9.72 1.74
N PRO A 153 -16.61 -10.79 2.16
CA PRO A 153 -16.00 -12.11 2.27
C PRO A 153 -15.67 -12.67 0.89
N PRO A 154 -14.71 -13.61 0.80
CA PRO A 154 -14.50 -14.37 -0.42
C PRO A 154 -15.76 -15.17 -0.81
N PRO A 155 -15.99 -15.45 -2.11
CA PRO A 155 -17.11 -16.28 -2.55
C PRO A 155 -17.10 -17.68 -1.91
N ASP A 156 -18.27 -18.17 -1.50
CA ASP A 156 -18.46 -19.45 -0.76
C ASP A 156 -18.11 -20.74 -1.53
N THR A 157 -17.66 -20.64 -2.79
CA THR A 157 -17.59 -21.78 -3.72
C THR A 157 -16.34 -22.65 -3.62
N VAL A 158 -15.38 -22.35 -2.75
CA VAL A 158 -14.11 -23.09 -2.70
C VAL A 158 -14.00 -23.87 -1.38
N LYS A 159 -14.20 -25.18 -1.46
CA LYS A 159 -13.72 -26.12 -0.43
C LYS A 159 -12.24 -25.83 -0.21
N HIS A 160 -11.80 -25.72 1.04
CA HIS A 160 -10.39 -25.57 1.41
C HIS A 160 -9.58 -26.82 1.00
N GLU A 161 -9.36 -27.03 -0.30
CA GLU A 161 -8.24 -27.81 -0.77
C GLU A 161 -7.02 -26.91 -0.64
N MET A 162 -6.19 -27.15 0.37
CA MET A 162 -4.84 -26.61 0.45
C MET A 162 -4.02 -27.15 -0.73
N LYS A 163 -4.21 -26.56 -1.92
CA LYS A 163 -3.23 -26.69 -2.99
C LYS A 163 -2.04 -25.84 -2.56
N GLY A 164 -0.90 -26.50 -2.38
CA GLY A 164 0.31 -25.92 -1.84
C GLY A 164 0.62 -24.55 -2.44
N PHE A 165 0.99 -23.61 -1.58
CA PHE A 165 1.46 -22.29 -1.96
C PHE A 165 2.60 -22.44 -2.98
N THR A 166 2.34 -22.10 -4.23
CA THR A 166 3.40 -21.94 -5.23
C THR A 166 4.20 -20.71 -4.84
N ILE A 167 5.32 -20.97 -4.17
CA ILE A 167 6.38 -20.01 -3.99
C ILE A 167 6.95 -19.72 -5.39
N LEU A 168 6.83 -18.49 -5.89
CA LEU A 168 7.81 -17.99 -6.87
C LEU A 168 9.13 -17.70 -6.13
N GLN A 169 9.78 -18.77 -5.63
CA GLN A 169 11.24 -18.80 -5.49
C GLN A 169 11.77 -19.04 -6.90
N GLY A 170 11.71 -17.98 -7.71
CA GLY A 170 12.06 -18.01 -9.12
C GLY A 170 12.78 -16.75 -9.57
N ALA A 171 13.53 -16.11 -8.68
CA ALA A 171 14.67 -15.25 -8.97
C ALA A 171 15.37 -14.89 -7.65
N ALA A 172 16.21 -15.79 -7.16
CA ALA A 172 17.22 -15.44 -6.19
C ALA A 172 18.13 -14.36 -6.83
N GLY A 173 17.84 -13.09 -6.59
CA GLY A 173 18.64 -11.99 -7.15
C GLY A 173 18.07 -10.58 -6.97
N GLN A 174 16.75 -10.39 -6.89
CA GLN A 174 16.17 -9.05 -6.77
C GLN A 174 15.05 -9.03 -5.73
N VAL A 175 15.37 -8.54 -4.54
CA VAL A 175 14.37 -8.13 -3.57
C VAL A 175 13.73 -6.85 -4.12
N TRP A 176 12.40 -6.81 -4.21
CA TRP A 176 11.61 -5.73 -4.82
C TRP A 176 11.20 -4.71 -3.74
N GLU A 177 11.41 -3.41 -3.96
CA GLU A 177 11.67 -2.49 -2.82
C GLU A 177 10.85 -1.19 -2.85
N LEU A 178 10.29 -0.84 -1.69
CA LEU A 178 9.95 0.54 -1.35
C LEU A 178 10.96 1.03 -0.33
N LYS A 179 11.59 2.19 -0.58
CA LYS A 179 12.67 2.73 0.24
C LYS A 179 12.17 3.86 1.13
N GLY A 180 12.58 3.84 2.40
CA GLY A 180 12.26 4.82 3.44
C GLY A 180 13.44 5.65 3.89
N VAL A 181 13.22 6.90 4.28
CA VAL A 181 14.26 7.74 4.91
C VAL A 181 14.39 7.38 6.39
N ASP A 182 15.61 7.06 6.87
CA ASP A 182 15.88 6.83 8.31
C ASP A 182 16.06 8.13 9.12
N ARG A 183 16.01 9.31 8.49
CA ARG A 183 16.26 10.60 9.13
C ARG A 183 14.97 11.35 9.40
N ILE A 184 14.46 11.18 10.61
CA ILE A 184 13.70 12.23 11.29
C ILE A 184 14.74 13.14 11.94
N ILE A 185 14.80 14.41 11.51
CA ILE A 185 15.44 15.47 12.30
C ILE A 185 14.51 15.79 13.46
#